data_AF-A0A6P1C1Q6-F1
#
_entry.id   AF-A0A6P1C1Q6-F1
#
_cell.length_a   1.000
_cell.length_b   1.000
_cell.length_c   1.000
_cell.angle_alpha   90.00
_cell.angle_beta   90.00
_cell.angle_gamma   90.00
#
_symmetry.space_group_name_H-M   'P 1'
#
loop_
_entity.id
_entity.type
_entity.pdbx_description
1 polymer ?
#
loop_
_entity_poly.entity_id
_entity_poly.type
_entity_poly.pdbx_seq_one_letter_code
_entity_poly.pdbx_strand_id
1 'polypeptide(L)'
;VYALHAPEVECIGKGKARAPYEFGCKVSIATPVTSPKGGQFVLHAKALHGNPFDGHTLGPVIADMEKLTGVEARRIHVDKG
;
A
#
# COMPACT_ATOMS: atom_id res chain seq x y z
N VAL A 1 2.98 10.82 -21.13
CA VAL A 1 2.82 11.69 -19.94
C VAL A 1 1.35 11.70 -19.59
N TYR A 2 0.97 11.13 -18.45
CA TYR A 2 -0.43 10.94 -18.07
C TYR A 2 -1.01 12.15 -17.31
N ALA A 3 -0.16 12.94 -16.65
CA ALA A 3 -0.50 14.25 -16.10
C ALA A 3 0.64 15.22 -16.40
N LEU A 4 0.34 16.30 -17.13
CA LEU A 4 1.34 17.32 -17.47
C LEU A 4 1.56 18.33 -16.32
N HIS A 5 0.54 18.48 -15.46
CA HIS A 5 0.45 19.50 -14.42
C HIS A 5 0.57 18.94 -12.99
N ALA A 6 0.69 17.61 -12.83
CA ALA A 6 0.85 16.94 -11.55
C ALA A 6 1.83 15.76 -11.73
N PRO A 7 3.15 16.00 -11.73
CA PRO A 7 4.16 14.95 -11.92
C PRO A 7 4.16 13.87 -10.84
N GLU A 8 3.55 14.14 -9.68
CA GLU A 8 3.41 13.23 -8.54
C GLU A 8 2.28 12.21 -8.67
N VAL A 9 1.35 12.38 -9.62
CA VAL A 9 0.26 11.43 -9.85
C VAL A 9 0.61 10.42 -10.93
N GLU A 10 0.25 9.18 -10.68
CA GLU A 10 0.52 8.04 -11.54
C GLU A 10 -0.79 7.53 -12.14
N CYS A 11 -0.71 6.95 -13.33
CA CYS A 11 -1.86 6.30 -13.96
C CYS A 11 -1.90 4.83 -13.52
N ILE A 12 -2.88 4.48 -12.69
CA ILE A 12 -3.03 3.16 -12.07
C ILE A 12 -4.18 2.41 -12.74
N GLY A 13 -3.96 1.15 -13.09
CA GLY A 13 -5.02 0.28 -13.61
C GLY A 13 -6.02 -0.13 -12.53
N LYS A 14 -7.31 0.07 -12.80
CA LYS A 14 -8.43 -0.22 -11.87
C LYS A 14 -9.07 -1.60 -12.04
N GLY A 15 -8.71 -2.34 -13.08
CA GLY A 15 -9.37 -3.63 -13.42
C GLY A 15 -10.86 -3.51 -13.79
N LYS A 16 -11.41 -2.29 -13.95
CA LYS A 16 -12.82 -2.04 -14.23
C LYS A 16 -13.03 -1.64 -15.70
N ALA A 17 -13.86 -2.39 -16.43
CA ALA A 17 -14.07 -2.17 -17.87
C ALA A 17 -14.57 -0.75 -18.23
N ARG A 18 -15.47 -0.17 -17.43
CA ARG A 18 -16.03 1.18 -17.70
C ARG A 18 -15.11 2.34 -17.27
N ALA A 19 -14.14 2.08 -16.39
CA ALA A 19 -13.21 3.07 -15.86
C ALA A 19 -11.87 2.37 -15.59
N PRO A 20 -11.09 2.06 -16.64
CA PRO A 20 -9.94 1.16 -16.55
C PRO A 20 -8.75 1.78 -15.81
N TYR A 21 -8.73 3.09 -15.62
CA TYR A 21 -7.63 3.82 -14.99
C TYR A 21 -8.12 4.76 -13.90
N GLU A 22 -7.21 5.05 -12.97
CA GLU A 22 -7.29 6.16 -12.05
C GLU A 22 -5.97 6.92 -11.98
N PHE A 23 -6.03 8.16 -11.52
CA PHE A 23 -4.86 8.97 -11.25
C PHE A 23 -4.63 9.04 -9.74
N GLY A 24 -3.43 8.67 -9.30
CA GLY A 24 -3.09 8.67 -7.88
C GLY A 24 -1.71 8.08 -7.62
N CYS A 25 -1.38 7.86 -6.34
CA CYS A 25 -0.18 7.16 -5.92
C CYS A 25 -0.61 5.97 -5.07
N LYS A 26 0.01 4.81 -5.28
CA LYS A 26 -0.26 3.63 -4.45
C LYS A 26 0.30 3.88 -3.05
N VAL A 27 -0.41 3.40 -2.03
CA VAL A 27 -0.01 3.55 -0.62
C VAL A 27 -0.11 2.20 0.06
N SER A 28 0.91 1.83 0.82
CA SER A 28 0.83 0.69 1.75
C SER A 28 0.32 1.15 3.11
N ILE A 29 -0.62 0.42 3.70
CA ILE A 29 -1.11 0.63 5.06
C ILE A 29 -1.09 -0.70 5.80
N ALA A 30 -0.51 -0.73 7.00
CA ALA A 30 -0.56 -1.91 7.88
C ALA A 30 -1.12 -1.54 9.25
N THR A 31 -2.02 -2.37 9.77
CA THR A 31 -2.65 -2.23 11.08
C THR A 31 -2.63 -3.57 11.82
N PRO A 32 -2.69 -3.58 13.16
CA PRO A 32 -2.89 -4.82 13.91
C PRO A 32 -4.17 -5.54 13.49
N VAL A 33 -4.12 -6.86 13.36
CA VAL A 33 -5.34 -7.67 13.10
C VAL A 33 -6.26 -7.72 14.31
N THR A 34 -5.70 -7.61 15.50
CA THR A 34 -6.44 -7.61 16.77
C THR A 34 -6.94 -6.20 17.11
N SER A 35 -7.83 -6.09 18.09
CA SER A 35 -8.22 -4.81 18.70
C SER A 35 -7.38 -4.55 19.97
N PRO A 36 -6.28 -3.77 19.90
CA PRO A 36 -5.47 -3.47 21.07
C PRO A 36 -6.27 -2.63 22.07
N LYS A 37 -5.96 -2.74 23.37
CA LYS A 37 -6.66 -1.98 24.43
C LYS A 37 -6.58 -0.45 24.23
N GLY A 38 -5.55 0.03 23.54
CA GLY A 38 -5.38 1.46 23.20
C GLY A 38 -6.08 1.89 21.91
N GLY A 39 -6.82 1.01 21.24
CA GLY A 39 -7.44 1.27 19.94
C GLY A 39 -6.56 0.81 18.76
N GLN A 40 -7.09 0.98 17.56
CA GLN A 40 -6.45 0.58 16.31
C GLN A 40 -5.37 1.60 15.93
N PHE A 41 -4.16 1.14 15.63
CA PHE A 41 -3.07 1.99 15.16
C PHE A 41 -2.63 1.60 13.75
N VAL A 42 -2.16 2.58 12.98
CA VAL A 42 -1.44 2.35 11.73
C VAL A 42 0.04 2.18 12.09
N LEU A 43 0.59 0.99 11.82
CA LEU A 43 1.99 0.64 12.14
C LEU A 43 2.94 0.99 11.01
N HIS A 44 2.43 1.04 9.79
CA HIS A 44 3.19 1.39 8.60
C HIS A 44 2.29 2.11 7.61
N ALA A 45 2.77 3.24 7.09
CA ALA A 45 2.14 4.00 6.01
C ALA A 45 3.24 4.55 5.09
N LYS A 46 3.15 4.27 3.78
CA LYS A 46 4.17 4.69 2.83
C LYS A 46 3.60 4.84 1.42
N ALA A 47 3.90 5.97 0.78
CA ALA A 47 3.64 6.18 -0.64
C ALA A 47 4.61 5.34 -1.48
N LEU A 48 4.09 4.69 -2.51
CA LEU A 48 4.80 3.78 -3.38
C LEU A 48 4.83 4.37 -4.79
N HIS A 49 5.95 5.02 -5.11
CA HIS A 49 6.16 5.70 -6.37
C HIS A 49 6.63 4.75 -7.49
N GLY A 50 6.46 5.17 -8.74
CA GLY A 50 6.88 4.45 -9.94
C GLY A 50 5.85 3.48 -10.52
N ASN A 51 4.57 3.63 -10.17
CA ASN A 51 3.46 2.76 -10.55
C ASN A 51 3.77 1.26 -10.34
N PRO A 52 4.15 0.85 -9.12
CA PRO A 52 4.55 -0.52 -8.87
C PRO A 52 3.36 -1.47 -9.02
N PHE A 53 3.63 -2.66 -9.56
CA PHE A 53 2.66 -3.75 -9.55
C PHE A 53 2.42 -4.23 -8.12
N ASP A 54 1.16 -4.33 -7.69
CA ASP A 54 0.78 -4.59 -6.29
C ASP A 54 1.42 -5.86 -5.73
N GLY A 55 1.50 -6.93 -6.53
CA GLY A 55 2.14 -8.19 -6.13
C GLY A 55 3.62 -8.06 -5.77
N HIS A 56 4.32 -7.03 -6.26
CA HIS A 56 5.72 -6.77 -5.93
C HIS A 56 5.91 -5.86 -4.71
N THR A 57 4.84 -5.25 -4.20
CA THR A 57 4.92 -4.30 -3.09
C THR A 57 4.93 -4.97 -1.72
N LEU A 58 4.34 -6.16 -1.60
CA LEU A 58 4.06 -6.77 -0.29
C LEU A 58 5.34 -7.12 0.49
N GLY A 59 6.31 -7.77 -0.14
CA GLY A 59 7.56 -8.17 0.54
C GLY A 59 8.33 -6.98 1.14
N PRO A 60 8.65 -5.94 0.35
CA PRO A 60 9.30 -4.72 0.86
C PRO A 60 8.51 -4.03 1.97
N VAL A 61 7.17 -3.96 1.85
CA VAL A 61 6.31 -3.34 2.87
C VAL A 61 6.36 -4.09 4.20
N ILE A 62 6.38 -5.42 4.16
CA ILE A 62 6.50 -6.24 5.38
C ILE A 62 7.85 -5.98 6.03
N ALA A 63 8.94 -6.04 5.28
CA ALA A 63 10.28 -5.80 5.81
C ALA A 63 10.41 -4.41 6.44
N ASP A 64 9.87 -3.37 5.80
CA ASP A 64 9.84 -2.01 6.35
C ASP A 64 9.00 -1.94 7.64
N MET A 65 7.83 -2.58 7.68
CA MET A 65 6.95 -2.59 8.84
C MET A 65 7.56 -3.33 10.04
N GLU A 66 8.19 -4.48 9.82
CA GLU A 66 8.90 -5.23 10.87
C GLU A 66 10.10 -4.45 11.39
N LYS A 67 10.83 -3.76 10.51
CA LYS A 67 11.93 -2.88 10.90
C LYS A 67 11.46 -1.69 11.75
N LEU A 68 10.33 -1.07 11.39
CA LEU A 68 9.76 0.06 12.15
C LEU A 68 9.23 -0.36 13.52
N THR A 69 8.61 -1.54 13.60
CA THR A 69 7.99 -2.03 14.84
C THR A 69 8.96 -2.81 15.72
N GLY A 70 10.05 -3.34 15.16
CA GLY A 70 10.95 -4.28 15.82
C GLY A 70 10.32 -5.66 16.06
N VAL A 71 9.22 -5.98 15.37
CA VAL A 71 8.42 -7.20 15.59
C VAL A 71 8.25 -7.95 14.28
N GLU A 72 8.62 -9.23 14.27
CA GLU A 72 8.37 -10.13 13.15
C GLU A 72 6.87 -10.49 13.06
N ALA A 73 6.31 -10.35 11.87
CA ALA A 73 4.91 -10.59 11.58
C ALA A 73 4.64 -12.08 11.34
N ARG A 74 4.07 -12.76 12.35
CA ARG A 74 3.75 -14.20 12.27
C ARG A 74 2.62 -14.55 11.29
N ARG A 75 1.69 -13.61 11.08
CA ARG A 75 0.53 -13.80 10.21
C ARG A 75 0.07 -12.46 9.68
N ILE A 76 -0.16 -12.41 8.37
CA ILE A 76 -0.59 -11.21 7.66
C ILE A 76 -1.81 -11.57 6.83
N HIS A 77 -2.82 -10.70 6.87
CA HIS A 77 -3.99 -10.79 6.00
C HIS A 77 -3.90 -9.66 4.99
N VAL A 78 -3.96 -10.00 3.71
CA VAL A 78 -3.88 -9.06 2.60
C VAL A 78 -5.06 -9.29 1.66
N ASP A 79 -5.46 -8.22 0.98
CA ASP A 79 -6.37 -8.33 -0.15
C ASP A 79 -5.66 -9.03 -1.32
N LYS A 80 -6.44 -9.74 -2.15
CA LYS A 80 -5.89 -10.48 -3.30
C LYS A 80 -5.71 -9.63 -4.56
N GLY A 81 -6.18 -8.38 -4.56
CA GLY A 81 -6.31 -7.54 -5.75
C GLY A 81 -7.66 -7.72 -6.43
#